data_AF-A0A2V7MP78-F1
#
_entry.id   AF-A0A2V7MP78-F1
#
_cell.length_a   1.000
_cell.length_b   1.000
_cell.length_c   1.000
_cell.angle_alpha   90.00
_cell.angle_beta   90.00
_cell.angle_gamma   90.00
#
_symmetry.space_group_name_H-M   'P 1'
#
loop_
_entity.id
_entity.type
_entity.pdbx_description
1 polymer ?
#
loop_
_entity_poly.entity_id
_entity_poly.type
_entity_poly.pdbx_seq_one_letter_code
_entity_poly.pdbx_strand_id
1 'polypeptide(L)'
;MMAMTPGRLASQSVERLQVRADSLLREWRRANALADMVDSLNHARAGGTDTISVGALRIVTIPSPARLREAAARAWPVIDSLYGSEARQLEQRPYLIAPYDPDTTSPKPTLRGATQVPWDKDVASLAMMLLMNVPIGRPDSALQNWLGGPVAPIVHPVQARAAVYVQLVTAPSQPARNCFLGVMNDCRTALTLGQSPDPVDQWHPSAAERRALVSRSFAEYFSYSDHGARKPALQSCRAGSDSACTELLRSLPAGVLPRPLTYDARAALVHVALRLGGREAYHRLVATPGTPIADRLAAAAGVSVDSVVALWRSEILTARPAPVTVPPWGPWAALGWTAVFAVCALRSSRWRVS
;
A
#
# COMPACT_ATOMS: atom_id res chain seq x y z
N MET A 1 -25.10 -52.33 -73.06
CA MET A 1 -24.66 -50.93 -73.23
C MET A 1 -25.81 -50.01 -72.81
N MET A 2 -25.82 -49.54 -71.56
CA MET A 2 -26.61 -48.41 -71.10
C MET A 2 -25.96 -47.91 -69.81
N ALA A 3 -25.52 -46.65 -69.85
CA ALA A 3 -24.67 -46.02 -68.86
C ALA A 3 -25.47 -45.64 -67.61
N MET A 4 -24.96 -46.01 -66.43
CA MET A 4 -25.34 -45.37 -65.18
C MET A 4 -24.68 -43.99 -65.14
N THR A 5 -25.50 -42.93 -65.05
CA THR A 5 -25.06 -41.55 -64.85
C THR A 5 -24.63 -41.34 -63.40
N PRO A 6 -23.35 -41.02 -63.10
CA PRO A 6 -22.93 -40.60 -61.79
C PRO A 6 -22.78 -39.07 -61.78
N GLY A 7 -23.65 -38.37 -61.06
CA GLY A 7 -23.46 -36.93 -60.89
C GLY A 7 -24.72 -36.21 -60.49
N ARG A 8 -24.94 -36.07 -59.17
CA ARG A 8 -25.85 -35.06 -58.58
C ARG A 8 -25.79 -34.97 -57.05
N LEU A 9 -25.18 -35.92 -56.34
CA LEU A 9 -25.16 -35.92 -54.87
C LEU A 9 -24.01 -35.14 -54.22
N ALA A 10 -22.88 -34.94 -54.90
CA ALA A 10 -21.73 -34.21 -54.34
C ALA A 10 -21.81 -32.68 -54.50
N SER A 11 -22.56 -32.18 -55.49
CA SER A 11 -22.72 -30.73 -55.71
C SER A 11 -23.69 -30.09 -54.70
N GLN A 12 -24.74 -30.82 -54.29
CA GLN A 12 -25.72 -30.32 -53.31
C GLN A 12 -25.13 -30.12 -51.91
N SER A 13 -24.10 -30.86 -51.51
CA SER A 13 -23.45 -30.68 -50.20
C SER A 13 -22.50 -29.49 -50.17
N VAL A 14 -21.77 -29.25 -51.27
CA VAL A 14 -20.87 -28.10 -51.42
C VAL A 14 -21.64 -26.79 -51.48
N GLU A 15 -22.72 -26.74 -52.25
CA GLU A 15 -23.58 -25.56 -52.38
C GLU A 15 -24.23 -25.19 -51.03
N ARG A 16 -24.66 -26.20 -50.26
CA ARG A 16 -25.24 -25.99 -48.91
C ARG A 16 -24.21 -25.48 -47.91
N LEU A 17 -22.95 -25.92 -48.00
CA LEU A 17 -21.86 -25.43 -47.15
C LEU A 17 -21.47 -24.00 -47.53
N GLN A 18 -21.45 -23.66 -48.83
CA GLN A 18 -21.20 -22.30 -49.30
C GLN A 18 -22.28 -21.34 -48.79
N VAL A 19 -23.56 -21.70 -48.93
CA VAL A 19 -24.68 -20.88 -48.42
C VAL A 19 -24.57 -20.65 -46.91
N ARG A 20 -24.14 -21.66 -46.14
CA ARG A 20 -23.96 -21.55 -44.69
C ARG A 20 -22.75 -20.68 -44.32
N ALA A 21 -21.65 -20.80 -45.05
CA ALA A 21 -20.48 -19.94 -44.88
C ALA A 21 -20.80 -18.48 -45.21
N ASP A 22 -21.55 -18.22 -46.29
CA ASP A 22 -22.00 -16.88 -46.67
C ASP A 22 -22.99 -16.29 -45.65
N SER A 23 -23.83 -17.14 -45.04
CA SER A 23 -24.69 -16.73 -43.93
C SER A 23 -23.88 -16.29 -42.71
N LEU A 24 -22.89 -17.09 -42.30
CA LEU A 24 -22.03 -16.77 -41.16
C LEU A 24 -21.18 -15.52 -41.42
N LEU A 25 -20.66 -15.36 -42.64
CA LEU A 25 -19.90 -14.17 -43.03
C LEU A 25 -20.77 -12.90 -42.96
N ARG A 26 -22.06 -13.00 -43.36
CA ARG A 26 -23.01 -11.90 -43.25
C ARG A 26 -23.33 -11.56 -41.79
N GLU A 27 -23.54 -12.57 -40.95
CA GLU A 27 -23.76 -12.36 -39.51
C GLU A 27 -22.53 -11.75 -38.83
N TRP A 28 -21.34 -12.25 -39.14
CA TRP A 28 -20.09 -11.69 -38.63
C TRP A 28 -19.88 -10.24 -39.05
N ARG A 29 -20.13 -9.91 -40.33
CA ARG A 29 -20.06 -8.51 -40.81
C ARG A 29 -21.07 -7.60 -40.12
N ARG A 30 -22.29 -8.10 -39.85
CA ARG A 30 -23.31 -7.33 -39.10
C ARG A 30 -22.89 -7.12 -37.65
N ALA A 31 -22.33 -8.14 -37.00
CA ALA A 31 -21.82 -8.04 -35.64
C ALA A 31 -20.66 -7.03 -35.54
N ASN A 32 -19.71 -7.07 -36.47
CA ASN A 32 -18.62 -6.10 -36.52
C ASN A 32 -19.12 -4.69 -36.82
N ALA A 33 -20.04 -4.50 -37.77
CA ALA A 33 -20.60 -3.17 -38.05
C ALA A 33 -21.35 -2.59 -36.84
N LEU A 34 -22.01 -3.44 -36.04
CA LEU A 34 -22.62 -3.03 -34.77
C LEU A 34 -21.56 -2.67 -33.72
N ALA A 35 -20.47 -3.44 -33.62
CA ALA A 35 -19.35 -3.14 -32.74
C ALA A 35 -18.68 -1.81 -33.11
N ASP A 36 -18.36 -1.61 -34.40
CA ASP A 36 -17.77 -0.38 -34.93
C ASP A 36 -18.68 0.85 -34.71
N MET A 37 -20.00 0.68 -34.82
CA MET A 37 -20.98 1.73 -34.53
C MET A 37 -21.01 2.08 -33.03
N VAL A 38 -20.96 1.07 -32.16
CA VAL A 38 -20.88 1.26 -30.71
C VAL A 38 -19.57 1.94 -30.33
N ASP A 39 -18.44 1.52 -30.92
CA ASP A 39 -17.13 2.14 -30.71
C ASP A 39 -17.09 3.59 -31.20
N SER A 40 -17.72 3.89 -32.34
CA SER A 40 -17.86 5.24 -32.86
C SER A 40 -18.73 6.13 -31.96
N LEU A 41 -19.81 5.58 -31.39
CA LEU A 41 -20.65 6.28 -30.41
C LEU A 41 -19.93 6.50 -29.07
N ASN A 42 -19.10 5.54 -28.65
CA ASN A 42 -18.25 5.67 -27.47
C ASN A 42 -17.15 6.71 -27.70
N HIS A 43 -16.54 6.77 -28.89
CA HIS A 43 -15.61 7.84 -29.29
C HIS A 43 -16.29 9.22 -29.32
N ALA A 44 -17.52 9.31 -29.84
CA ALA A 44 -18.28 10.56 -29.85
C ALA A 44 -18.67 11.01 -28.43
N ARG A 45 -19.00 10.09 -27.53
CA ARG A 45 -19.24 10.38 -26.10
C ARG A 45 -17.95 10.73 -25.34
N ALA A 46 -16.80 10.20 -25.76
CA ALA A 46 -15.50 10.49 -25.17
C ALA A 46 -15.01 11.94 -25.40
N GLY A 47 -15.72 12.74 -26.22
CA GLY A 47 -15.41 14.15 -26.45
C GLY A 47 -15.83 15.11 -25.32
N GLY A 48 -16.65 14.66 -24.36
CA GLY A 48 -17.03 15.46 -23.18
C GLY A 48 -16.40 14.90 -21.90
N THR A 49 -15.98 15.76 -20.98
CA THR A 49 -15.65 15.34 -19.61
C THR A 49 -16.92 15.35 -18.76
N ASP A 50 -17.10 14.33 -17.91
CA ASP A 50 -18.10 14.30 -16.86
C ASP A 50 -17.44 14.65 -15.51
N THR A 51 -18.17 15.34 -14.65
CA THR A 51 -17.70 15.70 -13.30
C THR A 51 -18.63 15.15 -12.24
N ILE A 52 -18.13 14.17 -11.49
CA ILE A 52 -18.83 13.59 -10.35
C ILE A 52 -18.53 14.43 -9.11
N SER A 53 -19.58 14.82 -8.40
CA SER A 53 -19.52 15.65 -7.19
C SER A 53 -20.19 14.94 -6.01
N VAL A 54 -19.43 14.74 -4.91
CA VAL A 54 -19.95 14.18 -3.65
C VAL A 54 -19.36 14.98 -2.48
N GLY A 55 -20.16 15.81 -1.81
CA GLY A 55 -19.61 16.77 -0.85
C GLY A 55 -18.58 17.71 -1.50
N ALA A 56 -17.39 17.82 -0.93
CA ALA A 56 -16.27 18.58 -1.52
C ALA A 56 -15.45 17.75 -2.54
N LEU A 57 -15.65 16.43 -2.61
CA LEU A 57 -14.96 15.59 -3.57
C LEU A 57 -15.43 15.91 -4.99
N ARG A 58 -14.46 16.13 -5.88
CA ARG A 58 -14.65 16.29 -7.32
C ARG A 58 -13.85 15.23 -8.06
N ILE A 59 -14.47 14.57 -9.03
CA ILE A 59 -13.82 13.61 -9.92
C ILE A 59 -14.15 14.02 -11.34
N VAL A 60 -13.13 14.41 -12.11
CA VAL A 60 -13.24 14.65 -13.54
C VAL A 60 -12.88 13.36 -14.27
N THR A 61 -13.80 12.90 -15.10
CA THR A 61 -13.67 11.64 -15.82
C THR A 61 -14.26 11.75 -17.23
N ILE A 62 -14.04 10.74 -18.05
CA ILE A 62 -14.68 10.62 -19.36
C ILE A 62 -15.93 9.75 -19.16
N PRO A 63 -17.08 10.04 -19.82
CA PRO A 63 -18.29 9.23 -19.73
C PRO A 63 -17.98 7.74 -19.87
N SER A 64 -18.23 6.99 -18.81
CA SER A 64 -17.88 5.57 -18.69
C SER A 64 -18.91 4.86 -17.79
N PRO A 65 -19.18 3.55 -18.01
CA PRO A 65 -19.99 2.73 -17.11
C PRO A 65 -19.35 2.53 -15.71
N ALA A 66 -18.15 3.06 -15.47
CA ALA A 66 -17.45 2.92 -14.20
C ALA A 66 -18.31 3.38 -13.02
N ARG A 67 -18.35 2.56 -11.95
CA ARG A 67 -19.14 2.81 -10.72
C ARG A 67 -18.52 3.86 -9.80
N LEU A 68 -17.91 4.89 -10.38
CA LEU A 68 -17.14 5.93 -9.69
C LEU A 68 -18.00 6.75 -8.73
N ARG A 69 -19.28 7.00 -9.07
CA ARG A 69 -20.19 7.74 -8.20
C ARG A 69 -20.48 7.01 -6.89
N GLU A 70 -20.74 5.70 -6.98
CA GLU A 70 -20.95 4.86 -5.79
C GLU A 70 -19.67 4.74 -4.96
N ALA A 71 -18.52 4.58 -5.61
CA ALA A 71 -17.22 4.55 -4.94
C ALA A 71 -16.92 5.87 -4.22
N ALA A 72 -17.20 7.01 -4.86
CA ALA A 72 -17.07 8.34 -4.28
C ALA A 72 -17.98 8.52 -3.07
N ALA A 73 -19.23 8.07 -3.15
CA ALA A 73 -20.17 8.09 -2.03
C ALA A 73 -19.69 7.25 -0.82
N ARG A 74 -19.00 6.12 -1.06
CA ARG A 74 -18.39 5.31 0.01
C ARG A 74 -17.12 5.94 0.59
N ALA A 75 -16.29 6.56 -0.25
CA ALA A 75 -15.03 7.15 0.17
C ALA A 75 -15.22 8.48 0.92
N TRP A 76 -16.20 9.30 0.52
CA TRP A 76 -16.37 10.65 1.04
C TRP A 76 -16.48 10.76 2.57
N PRO A 77 -17.30 9.96 3.28
CA PRO A 77 -17.39 10.05 4.74
C PRO A 77 -16.06 9.79 5.45
N VAL A 78 -15.23 8.89 4.91
CA VAL A 78 -13.91 8.56 5.47
C VAL A 78 -12.92 9.70 5.23
N ILE A 79 -12.93 10.29 4.03
CA ILE A 79 -12.12 11.47 3.68
C ILE A 79 -12.50 12.66 4.57
N ASP A 80 -13.80 12.97 4.66
CA ASP A 80 -14.33 14.06 5.46
C ASP A 80 -14.04 13.86 6.96
N SER A 81 -14.16 12.63 7.46
CA SER A 81 -13.83 12.33 8.86
C SER A 81 -12.34 12.52 9.18
N LEU A 82 -11.44 12.33 8.21
CA LEU A 82 -10.00 12.44 8.45
C LEU A 82 -9.49 13.88 8.28
N TYR A 83 -9.86 14.53 7.17
CA TYR A 83 -9.34 15.85 6.79
C TYR A 83 -10.26 17.00 7.25
N GLY A 84 -11.52 16.71 7.57
CA GLY A 84 -12.48 17.68 8.08
C GLY A 84 -12.62 18.91 7.20
N SER A 85 -12.40 20.09 7.76
CA SER A 85 -12.52 21.36 7.02
C SER A 85 -11.53 21.50 5.86
N GLU A 86 -10.39 20.81 5.91
CA GLU A 86 -9.40 20.80 4.83
C GLU A 86 -9.84 19.94 3.63
N ALA A 87 -10.84 19.07 3.79
CA ALA A 87 -11.42 18.34 2.67
C ALA A 87 -12.01 19.27 1.58
N ARG A 88 -12.31 20.55 1.91
CA ARG A 88 -12.72 21.57 0.94
C ARG A 88 -11.69 21.82 -0.16
N GLN A 89 -10.40 21.55 0.07
CA GLN A 89 -9.38 21.66 -0.98
C GLN A 89 -9.68 20.76 -2.19
N LEU A 90 -10.45 19.68 -2.00
CA LEU A 90 -10.83 18.74 -3.07
C LEU A 90 -11.79 19.35 -4.09
N GLU A 91 -12.41 20.50 -3.79
CA GLU A 91 -13.19 21.27 -4.77
C GLU A 91 -12.28 21.86 -5.85
N GLN A 92 -11.08 22.27 -5.47
CA GLN A 92 -10.08 22.88 -6.36
C GLN A 92 -9.05 21.87 -6.86
N ARG A 93 -9.04 20.67 -6.30
CA ARG A 93 -8.09 19.58 -6.62
C ARG A 93 -8.86 18.31 -6.96
N PRO A 94 -9.51 18.25 -8.13
CA PRO A 94 -10.28 17.09 -8.51
C PRO A 94 -9.37 15.88 -8.75
N TYR A 95 -9.92 14.69 -8.52
CA TYR A 95 -9.34 13.49 -9.12
C TYR A 95 -9.50 13.55 -10.63
N LEU A 96 -8.44 13.23 -11.34
CA LEU A 96 -8.49 13.00 -12.79
C LEU A 96 -8.47 11.49 -13.00
N ILE A 97 -9.57 10.92 -13.47
CA ILE A 97 -9.70 9.47 -13.69
C ILE A 97 -10.06 9.22 -15.14
N ALA A 98 -9.25 8.40 -15.80
CA ALA A 98 -9.48 7.94 -17.17
C ALA A 98 -9.85 6.44 -17.14
N PRO A 99 -11.15 6.10 -17.19
CA PRO A 99 -11.58 4.72 -17.28
C PRO A 99 -11.12 4.12 -18.62
N TYR A 100 -10.69 2.85 -18.61
CA TYR A 100 -10.37 2.12 -19.83
C TYR A 100 -11.01 0.73 -19.80
N ASP A 101 -11.28 0.19 -20.98
CA ASP A 101 -11.74 -1.19 -21.13
C ASP A 101 -10.52 -2.13 -21.11
N PRO A 102 -10.39 -3.03 -20.11
CA PRO A 102 -9.27 -3.97 -20.05
C PRO A 102 -9.31 -5.02 -21.17
N ASP A 103 -10.46 -5.26 -21.80
CA ASP A 103 -10.64 -6.31 -22.80
C ASP A 103 -10.34 -5.85 -24.23
N THR A 104 -10.08 -4.55 -24.43
CA THR A 104 -9.77 -3.98 -25.75
C THR A 104 -8.30 -3.59 -25.88
N THR A 105 -7.77 -3.72 -27.09
CA THR A 105 -6.46 -3.16 -27.48
C THR A 105 -6.57 -1.68 -27.87
N SER A 106 -7.73 -1.07 -27.66
CA SER A 106 -8.00 0.30 -28.07
C SER A 106 -7.05 1.27 -27.37
N PRO A 107 -6.69 2.39 -28.02
CA PRO A 107 -5.82 3.40 -27.43
C PRO A 107 -6.42 3.86 -26.11
N LYS A 108 -5.64 3.75 -25.03
CA LYS A 108 -6.09 4.17 -23.70
C LYS A 108 -6.41 5.66 -23.75
N PRO A 109 -7.61 6.09 -23.30
CA PRO A 109 -7.97 7.49 -23.32
C PRO A 109 -6.94 8.30 -22.50
N THR A 110 -6.33 9.29 -23.14
CA THR A 110 -5.31 10.14 -22.51
C THR A 110 -5.95 11.41 -21.99
N LEU A 111 -6.42 11.37 -20.75
CA LEU A 111 -6.58 12.59 -19.95
C LEU A 111 -5.22 12.86 -19.28
N ARG A 112 -4.58 13.99 -19.60
CA ARG A 112 -3.22 14.31 -19.12
C ARG A 112 -3.21 14.37 -17.58
N GLY A 113 -2.35 13.57 -16.95
CA GLY A 113 -2.25 13.48 -15.49
C GLY A 113 -3.36 12.64 -14.82
N ALA A 114 -4.22 11.99 -15.60
CA ALA A 114 -5.25 11.13 -15.06
C ALA A 114 -4.72 9.75 -14.65
N THR A 115 -5.30 9.22 -13.58
CA THR A 115 -5.10 7.83 -13.19
C THR A 115 -5.93 6.95 -14.11
N GLN A 116 -5.29 6.00 -14.78
CA GLN A 116 -5.96 5.01 -15.62
C GLN A 116 -6.59 3.93 -14.76
N VAL A 117 -7.87 3.65 -14.98
CA VAL A 117 -8.62 2.70 -14.15
C VAL A 117 -9.44 1.76 -15.02
N PRO A 118 -9.36 0.43 -14.84
CA PRO A 118 -10.28 -0.49 -15.51
C PRO A 118 -11.74 -0.14 -15.20
N TRP A 119 -12.60 -0.06 -16.21
CA TRP A 119 -14.01 0.30 -16.03
C TRP A 119 -14.86 -0.76 -15.30
N ASP A 120 -14.38 -2.01 -15.27
CA ASP A 120 -14.98 -3.19 -14.67
C ASP A 120 -14.58 -3.36 -13.19
N LYS A 121 -13.72 -2.47 -12.68
CA LYS A 121 -13.25 -2.51 -11.30
C LYS A 121 -14.42 -2.35 -10.33
N ASP A 122 -14.46 -3.19 -9.30
CA ASP A 122 -15.53 -3.18 -8.33
C ASP A 122 -15.54 -1.90 -7.47
N VAL A 123 -16.70 -1.59 -6.88
CA VAL A 123 -16.92 -0.37 -6.10
C VAL A 123 -15.99 -0.28 -4.89
N ALA A 124 -15.66 -1.40 -4.23
CA ALA A 124 -14.80 -1.39 -3.05
C ALA A 124 -13.35 -1.10 -3.45
N SER A 125 -12.85 -1.71 -4.52
CA SER A 125 -11.53 -1.44 -5.08
C SER A 125 -11.37 -0.02 -5.63
N LEU A 126 -12.43 0.55 -6.19
CA LEU A 126 -12.47 1.96 -6.60
C LEU A 126 -12.47 2.90 -5.38
N ALA A 127 -13.30 2.63 -4.37
CA ALA A 127 -13.33 3.43 -3.15
C ALA A 127 -11.98 3.39 -2.42
N MET A 128 -11.35 2.21 -2.35
CA MET A 128 -10.00 2.04 -1.80
C MET A 128 -8.97 2.85 -2.58
N MET A 129 -9.03 2.85 -3.91
CA MET A 129 -8.15 3.66 -4.75
C MET A 129 -8.27 5.16 -4.41
N LEU A 130 -9.49 5.66 -4.26
CA LEU A 130 -9.74 7.05 -3.85
C LEU A 130 -9.13 7.32 -2.47
N LEU A 131 -9.41 6.48 -1.48
CA LEU A 131 -8.88 6.65 -0.12
C LEU A 131 -7.35 6.66 -0.05
N MET A 132 -6.68 5.87 -0.89
CA MET A 132 -5.22 5.79 -0.89
C MET A 132 -4.52 6.93 -1.65
N ASN A 133 -5.25 7.70 -2.47
CA ASN A 133 -4.68 8.71 -3.36
C ASN A 133 -5.38 10.07 -3.24
N VAL A 134 -5.78 10.45 -2.03
CA VAL A 134 -6.47 11.72 -1.79
C VAL A 134 -5.58 12.90 -2.21
N PRO A 135 -6.02 13.76 -3.16
CA PRO A 135 -5.24 14.88 -3.68
C PRO A 135 -5.28 16.09 -2.73
N ILE A 136 -5.09 15.83 -1.43
CA ILE A 136 -5.01 16.86 -0.40
C ILE A 136 -3.65 17.59 -0.46
N GLY A 137 -3.60 18.83 0.02
CA GLY A 137 -2.36 19.57 0.25
C GLY A 137 -1.32 18.72 0.97
N ARG A 138 -0.10 18.69 0.41
CA ARG A 138 1.05 18.05 1.03
C ARG A 138 1.38 18.79 2.34
N PRO A 139 1.52 18.09 3.48
CA PRO A 139 1.99 18.72 4.72
C PRO A 139 3.43 19.20 4.54
N ASP A 140 3.93 20.03 5.47
CA ASP A 140 5.33 20.46 5.45
C ASP A 140 6.32 19.28 5.51
N SER A 141 7.56 19.55 5.11
CA SER A 141 8.61 18.52 5.03
C SER A 141 8.94 17.89 6.38
N ALA A 142 8.80 18.62 7.50
CA ALA A 142 9.06 18.08 8.82
C ALA A 142 8.03 17.00 9.20
N LEU A 143 6.74 17.27 8.99
CA LEU A 143 5.69 16.28 9.22
C LEU A 143 5.81 15.08 8.27
N GLN A 144 6.10 15.31 6.99
CA GLN A 144 6.32 14.22 6.03
C GLN A 144 7.50 13.34 6.42
N ASN A 145 8.64 13.95 6.76
CA ASN A 145 9.86 13.23 7.14
C ASN A 145 9.69 12.48 8.46
N TRP A 146 8.97 13.06 9.42
CA TRP A 146 8.68 12.36 10.67
C TRP A 146 7.75 11.17 10.42
N LEU A 147 6.64 11.37 9.71
CA LEU A 147 5.65 10.33 9.46
C LEU A 147 6.25 9.18 8.63
N GLY A 148 6.99 9.52 7.57
CA GLY A 148 7.54 8.58 6.59
C GLY A 148 6.54 8.23 5.47
N GLY A 149 5.54 9.08 5.26
CA GLY A 149 4.46 8.88 4.29
C GLY A 149 3.39 9.98 4.40
N PRO A 150 2.33 9.93 3.58
CA PRO A 150 1.21 10.87 3.67
C PRO A 150 0.35 10.59 4.91
N VAL A 151 -0.40 11.59 5.37
CA VAL A 151 -1.52 11.32 6.31
C VAL A 151 -2.67 10.77 5.48
N ALA A 152 -2.86 9.45 5.51
CA ALA A 152 -3.88 8.74 4.74
C ALA A 152 -4.90 8.04 5.65
N PRO A 153 -6.13 7.78 5.18
CA PRO A 153 -7.10 6.96 5.89
C PRO A 153 -6.59 5.55 6.21
N ILE A 154 -6.84 5.07 7.44
CA ILE A 154 -6.61 3.67 7.81
C ILE A 154 -7.89 2.89 7.52
N VAL A 155 -7.91 2.19 6.39
CA VAL A 155 -9.11 1.46 5.91
C VAL A 155 -9.40 0.20 6.73
N HIS A 156 -8.36 -0.40 7.31
CA HIS A 156 -8.44 -1.62 8.12
C HIS A 156 -7.87 -1.36 9.53
N PRO A 157 -8.59 -0.62 10.39
CA PRO A 157 -8.04 -0.12 11.65
C PRO A 157 -7.66 -1.23 12.63
N VAL A 158 -8.37 -2.35 12.65
CA VAL A 158 -8.03 -3.49 13.51
C VAL A 158 -6.72 -4.14 13.06
N GLN A 159 -6.60 -4.43 11.76
CA GLN A 159 -5.41 -5.04 11.18
C GLN A 159 -4.18 -4.12 11.29
N ALA A 160 -4.37 -2.81 11.05
CA ALA A 160 -3.30 -1.83 11.18
C ALA A 160 -2.77 -1.76 12.62
N ARG A 161 -3.66 -1.71 13.63
CA ARG A 161 -3.25 -1.73 15.04
C ARG A 161 -2.58 -3.05 15.43
N ALA A 162 -3.09 -4.18 14.94
CA ALA A 162 -2.50 -5.50 15.16
C ALA A 162 -1.08 -5.61 14.57
N ALA A 163 -0.83 -5.01 13.39
CA ALA A 163 0.50 -4.94 12.80
C ALA A 163 1.46 -4.10 13.67
N VAL A 164 1.00 -2.96 14.20
CA VAL A 164 1.79 -2.13 15.12
C VAL A 164 2.05 -2.85 16.45
N TYR A 165 1.11 -3.66 16.93
CA TYR A 165 1.33 -4.53 18.10
C TYR A 165 2.49 -5.49 17.87
N VAL A 166 2.51 -6.17 16.71
CA VAL A 166 3.61 -7.06 16.34
C VAL A 166 4.94 -6.29 16.31
N GLN A 167 4.96 -5.09 15.71
CA GLN A 167 6.16 -4.25 15.69
C GLN A 167 6.66 -3.96 17.11
N LEU A 168 5.79 -3.56 18.04
CA LEU A 168 6.20 -3.25 19.43
C LEU A 168 6.86 -4.45 20.14
N VAL A 169 6.33 -5.66 19.95
CA VAL A 169 6.85 -6.85 20.63
C VAL A 169 8.08 -7.44 19.93
N THR A 170 8.29 -7.15 18.64
CA THR A 170 9.44 -7.64 17.87
C THR A 170 10.51 -6.57 17.62
N ALA A 171 10.30 -5.33 18.04
CA ALA A 171 11.20 -4.23 17.72
C ALA A 171 12.61 -4.45 18.33
N PRO A 172 13.68 -4.29 17.54
CA PRO A 172 15.05 -4.46 18.02
C PRO A 172 15.54 -3.28 18.87
N SER A 173 14.73 -2.24 19.07
CA SER A 173 15.06 -1.01 19.82
C SER A 173 14.53 -1.03 21.26
N GLN A 174 15.38 -0.68 22.22
CA GLN A 174 15.08 -0.68 23.65
C GLN A 174 13.92 0.28 23.98
N PRO A 175 13.88 1.52 23.46
CA PRO A 175 12.71 2.38 23.61
C PRO A 175 11.38 1.74 23.19
N ALA A 176 11.35 0.98 22.09
CA ALA A 176 10.12 0.32 21.64
C ALA A 176 9.70 -0.80 22.61
N ARG A 177 10.65 -1.59 23.12
CA ARG A 177 10.38 -2.63 24.12
C ARG A 177 9.90 -2.04 25.44
N ASN A 178 10.55 -0.98 25.93
CA ASN A 178 10.15 -0.30 27.15
C ASN A 178 8.79 0.40 27.00
N CYS A 179 8.49 0.93 25.81
CA CYS A 179 7.16 1.44 25.50
C CYS A 179 6.09 0.34 25.62
N PHE A 180 6.35 -0.85 25.06
CA PHE A 180 5.46 -1.99 25.25
C PHE A 180 5.26 -2.32 26.75
N LEU A 181 6.32 -2.26 27.56
CA LEU A 181 6.26 -2.46 29.01
C LEU A 181 5.62 -1.31 29.80
N GLY A 182 5.33 -0.17 29.16
CA GLY A 182 4.58 0.94 29.77
C GLY A 182 5.40 2.15 30.19
N VAL A 183 6.68 2.22 29.81
CA VAL A 183 7.52 3.39 30.07
C VAL A 183 7.17 4.49 29.06
N MET A 184 6.48 5.54 29.53
CA MET A 184 5.89 6.56 28.63
C MET A 184 6.94 7.39 27.89
N ASN A 185 8.04 7.75 28.54
CA ASN A 185 9.11 8.50 27.89
C ASN A 185 9.74 7.70 26.73
N ASP A 186 9.83 6.38 26.89
CA ASP A 186 10.33 5.49 25.85
C ASP A 186 9.33 5.30 24.72
N CYS A 187 8.02 5.43 24.97
CA CYS A 187 7.03 5.55 23.90
C CYS A 187 7.23 6.80 23.06
N ARG A 188 7.51 7.95 23.68
CA ARG A 188 7.82 9.18 22.94
C ARG A 188 9.07 9.01 22.09
N THR A 189 10.11 8.38 22.63
CA THR A 189 11.34 8.08 21.90
C THR A 189 11.10 7.11 20.74
N ALA A 190 10.35 6.03 20.97
CA ALA A 190 10.04 5.02 19.96
C ALA A 190 9.21 5.60 18.80
N LEU A 191 8.31 6.54 19.09
CA LEU A 191 7.53 7.29 18.12
C LEU A 191 8.30 8.48 17.52
N THR A 192 9.56 8.69 17.91
CA THR A 192 10.43 9.77 17.44
C THR A 192 9.83 11.17 17.66
N LEU A 193 9.19 11.38 18.81
CA LEU A 193 8.52 12.64 19.17
C LEU A 193 9.45 13.65 19.84
N GLY A 194 10.59 13.19 20.38
CA GLY A 194 11.61 14.06 20.97
C GLY A 194 12.55 14.65 19.92
N GLN A 195 13.15 15.80 20.22
CA GLN A 195 14.28 16.33 19.47
C GLN A 195 15.57 15.77 20.09
N SER A 196 16.36 15.06 19.31
CA SER A 196 17.71 14.65 19.69
C SER A 196 18.70 15.03 18.59
N PRO A 197 19.87 15.61 18.94
CA PRO A 197 20.93 15.85 17.98
C PRO A 197 21.56 14.54 17.48
N ASP A 198 21.43 13.44 18.22
CA ASP A 198 21.92 12.13 17.82
C ASP A 198 20.81 11.05 17.87
N PRO A 199 20.28 10.65 16.71
CA PRO A 199 19.32 9.56 16.59
C PRO A 199 19.89 8.18 16.95
N VAL A 200 21.20 7.95 16.80
CA VAL A 200 21.81 6.63 17.06
C VAL A 200 21.72 6.30 18.54
N ASP A 201 22.16 7.22 19.39
CA ASP A 201 22.15 7.03 20.85
C ASP A 201 20.73 7.05 21.41
N GLN A 202 19.84 7.86 20.82
CA GLN A 202 18.45 7.95 21.29
C GLN A 202 17.62 6.72 20.90
N TRP A 203 17.72 6.24 19.67
CA TRP A 203 16.87 5.16 19.16
C TRP A 203 17.43 3.78 19.50
N HIS A 204 18.76 3.67 19.63
CA HIS A 204 19.47 2.42 19.89
C HIS A 204 20.50 2.63 21.01
N PRO A 205 20.04 2.87 22.25
CA PRO A 205 20.92 3.25 23.37
C PRO A 205 21.88 2.15 23.80
N SER A 206 21.56 0.87 23.53
CA SER A 206 22.42 -0.25 23.92
C SER A 206 23.49 -0.57 22.86
N ALA A 207 24.72 -0.79 23.33
CA ALA A 207 25.83 -1.25 22.48
C ALA A 207 25.51 -2.58 21.77
N ALA A 208 24.75 -3.47 22.42
CA ALA A 208 24.34 -4.73 21.81
C ALA A 208 23.37 -4.51 20.63
N GLU A 209 22.50 -3.50 20.71
CA GLU A 209 21.57 -3.15 19.63
C GLU A 209 22.30 -2.55 18.44
N ARG A 210 23.20 -1.59 18.69
CA ARG A 210 24.02 -0.99 17.64
C ARG A 210 24.84 -2.04 16.91
N ARG A 211 25.47 -2.97 17.64
CA ARG A 211 26.18 -4.10 17.05
C ARG A 211 25.26 -5.02 16.25
N ALA A 212 24.07 -5.34 16.76
CA ALA A 212 23.10 -6.17 16.05
C ALA A 212 22.63 -5.51 14.74
N LEU A 213 22.38 -4.20 14.73
CA LEU A 213 22.04 -3.46 13.52
C LEU A 213 23.15 -3.52 12.47
N VAL A 214 24.38 -3.20 12.87
CA VAL A 214 25.54 -3.24 11.97
C VAL A 214 25.77 -4.64 11.42
N SER A 215 25.69 -5.67 12.27
CA SER A 215 26.02 -7.05 11.89
C SER A 215 24.90 -7.81 11.16
N ARG A 216 23.62 -7.49 11.41
CA ARG A 216 22.48 -8.21 10.80
C ARG A 216 21.78 -7.43 9.71
N SER A 217 21.65 -6.10 9.88
CA SER A 217 20.86 -5.26 8.98
C SER A 217 21.72 -4.54 7.94
N PHE A 218 22.96 -4.19 8.29
CA PHE A 218 23.84 -3.38 7.43
C PHE A 218 25.17 -4.07 7.08
N ALA A 219 25.29 -5.38 7.35
CA ALA A 219 26.53 -6.10 7.08
C ALA A 219 26.94 -6.01 5.62
N GLU A 220 26.01 -6.29 4.70
CA GLU A 220 26.25 -6.21 3.27
C GLU A 220 26.51 -4.77 2.82
N TYR A 221 25.68 -3.83 3.29
CA TYR A 221 25.84 -2.40 3.00
C TYR A 221 27.27 -1.95 3.28
N PHE A 222 27.79 -2.19 4.49
CA PHE A 222 29.15 -1.78 4.85
C PHE A 222 30.27 -2.64 4.23
N SER A 223 29.95 -3.85 3.78
CA SER A 223 30.93 -4.72 3.13
C SER A 223 31.23 -4.28 1.69
N TYR A 224 30.22 -3.71 1.01
CA TYR A 224 30.32 -3.28 -0.39
C TYR A 224 30.39 -1.76 -0.56
N SER A 225 29.92 -0.97 0.42
CA SER A 225 30.00 0.49 0.37
C SER A 225 31.45 0.97 0.28
N ASP A 226 31.66 2.03 -0.50
CA ASP A 226 32.92 2.78 -0.52
C ASP A 226 34.15 1.89 -0.84
N HIS A 227 33.97 0.98 -1.82
CA HIS A 227 34.98 0.00 -2.25
C HIS A 227 35.57 -0.85 -1.11
N GLY A 228 34.83 -1.02 -0.02
CA GLY A 228 35.26 -1.79 1.15
C GLY A 228 36.10 -0.99 2.16
N ALA A 229 36.19 0.34 2.04
CA ALA A 229 36.90 1.20 3.00
C ALA A 229 36.39 1.04 4.44
N ARG A 230 35.11 0.69 4.61
CA ARG A 230 34.46 0.49 5.93
C ARG A 230 34.64 -0.92 6.51
N LYS A 231 35.30 -1.85 5.81
CA LYS A 231 35.51 -3.23 6.28
C LYS A 231 36.27 -3.33 7.61
N PRO A 232 37.35 -2.56 7.86
CA PRO A 232 38.06 -2.62 9.14
C PRO A 232 37.16 -2.19 10.32
N ALA A 233 36.42 -1.09 10.16
CA ALA A 233 35.45 -0.64 11.17
C ALA A 233 34.34 -1.68 11.40
N LEU A 234 33.85 -2.32 10.34
CA LEU A 234 32.86 -3.40 10.43
C LEU A 234 33.40 -4.60 11.23
N GLN A 235 34.64 -5.01 10.98
CA GLN A 235 35.30 -6.07 11.74
C GLN A 235 35.47 -5.70 13.21
N SER A 236 35.92 -4.47 13.50
CA SER A 236 36.06 -3.96 14.87
C SER A 236 34.72 -3.93 15.62
N CYS A 237 33.64 -3.49 14.96
CA CYS A 237 32.30 -3.52 15.54
C CYS A 237 31.86 -4.96 15.87
N ARG A 238 32.07 -5.90 14.94
CA ARG A 238 31.77 -7.33 15.16
C ARG A 238 32.60 -7.95 16.29
N ALA A 239 33.85 -7.51 16.45
CA ALA A 239 34.73 -7.93 17.53
C ALA A 239 34.37 -7.33 18.90
N GLY A 240 33.43 -6.38 18.96
CA GLY A 240 32.90 -5.85 20.21
C GLY A 240 33.00 -4.34 20.38
N SER A 241 33.73 -3.64 19.51
CA SER A 241 33.95 -2.19 19.63
C SER A 241 32.67 -1.39 19.37
N ASP A 242 32.08 -0.84 20.43
CA ASP A 242 30.86 -0.04 20.33
C ASP A 242 31.09 1.30 19.61
N SER A 243 32.23 1.95 19.84
CA SER A 243 32.58 3.20 19.13
C SER A 243 32.63 2.99 17.62
N ALA A 244 33.20 1.86 17.16
CA ALA A 244 33.20 1.49 15.74
C ALA A 244 31.78 1.22 15.22
N CYS A 245 30.91 0.58 16.01
CA CYS A 245 29.51 0.39 15.63
C CYS A 245 28.78 1.73 15.49
N THR A 246 28.96 2.65 16.44
CA THR A 246 28.34 3.97 16.42
C THR A 246 28.84 4.83 15.26
N GLU A 247 30.14 4.82 14.98
CA GLU A 247 30.73 5.51 13.82
C GLU A 247 30.11 5.02 12.50
N LEU A 248 30.01 3.70 12.32
CA LEU A 248 29.36 3.11 11.15
C LEU A 248 27.90 3.55 11.02
N LEU A 249 27.13 3.52 12.11
CA LEU A 249 25.73 3.96 12.09
C LEU A 249 25.58 5.46 11.80
N ARG A 250 26.45 6.31 12.34
CA ARG A 250 26.47 7.75 12.04
C ARG A 250 26.91 8.05 10.60
N SER A 251 27.66 7.14 9.96
CA SER A 251 28.08 7.25 8.56
C SER A 251 27.00 6.85 7.53
N LEU A 252 25.80 6.43 8.00
CA LEU A 252 24.68 6.13 7.13
C LEU A 252 24.08 7.41 6.53
N PRO A 253 23.60 7.38 5.28
CA PRO A 253 22.86 8.50 4.71
C PRO A 253 21.61 8.85 5.54
N ALA A 254 21.21 10.11 5.50
CA ALA A 254 20.00 10.57 6.17
C ALA A 254 18.78 9.73 5.77
N GLY A 255 18.01 9.27 6.77
CA GLY A 255 16.82 8.44 6.56
C GLY A 255 17.07 6.95 6.41
N VAL A 256 18.33 6.49 6.30
CA VAL A 256 18.66 5.06 6.22
C VAL A 256 18.66 4.38 7.59
N LEU A 257 19.00 5.12 8.65
CA LEU A 257 18.97 4.59 10.01
C LEU A 257 17.55 4.14 10.38
N PRO A 258 17.33 2.87 10.75
CA PRO A 258 15.99 2.37 11.06
C PRO A 258 15.45 3.05 12.32
N ARG A 259 14.26 3.64 12.19
CA ARG A 259 13.52 4.19 13.33
C ARG A 259 12.98 3.05 14.19
N PRO A 260 12.79 3.27 15.51
CA PRO A 260 12.27 2.23 16.41
C PRO A 260 10.91 1.65 15.97
N LEU A 261 10.04 2.50 15.42
CA LEU A 261 8.73 2.13 14.89
C LEU A 261 8.54 2.66 13.46
N THR A 262 7.72 1.99 12.65
CA THR A 262 7.52 2.33 11.24
C THR A 262 6.48 3.43 11.03
N TYR A 263 6.22 3.76 9.76
CA TYR A 263 5.13 4.65 9.35
C TYR A 263 3.79 4.25 9.98
N ASP A 264 3.45 2.96 10.02
CA ASP A 264 2.13 2.50 10.49
C ASP A 264 1.87 2.89 11.94
N ALA A 265 2.88 2.80 12.80
CA ALA A 265 2.79 3.19 14.20
C ALA A 265 2.53 4.69 14.37
N ARG A 266 3.24 5.52 13.60
CA ARG A 266 3.08 6.98 13.62
C ARG A 266 1.77 7.42 12.96
N ALA A 267 1.35 6.77 11.88
CA ALA A 267 0.05 6.99 11.26
C ALA A 267 -1.08 6.67 12.23
N ALA A 268 -1.01 5.53 12.94
CA ALA A 268 -1.98 5.20 13.99
C ALA A 268 -2.03 6.26 15.10
N LEU A 269 -0.88 6.81 15.52
CA LEU A 269 -0.83 7.92 16.49
C LEU A 269 -1.51 9.19 15.97
N VAL A 270 -1.23 9.58 14.72
CA VAL A 270 -1.89 10.72 14.06
C VAL A 270 -3.40 10.50 14.04
N HIS A 271 -3.87 9.31 13.68
CA HIS A 271 -5.31 8.98 13.68
C HIS A 271 -5.95 9.12 15.06
N VAL A 272 -5.26 8.70 16.13
CA VAL A 272 -5.74 8.92 17.50
C VAL A 272 -5.86 10.41 17.81
N ALA A 273 -4.86 11.21 17.47
CA ALA A 273 -4.88 12.66 17.68
C ALA A 273 -6.02 13.33 16.89
N LEU A 274 -6.18 12.99 15.61
CA LEU A 274 -7.22 13.55 14.76
C LEU A 274 -8.62 13.20 15.26
N ARG A 275 -8.84 11.95 15.67
CA ARG A 275 -10.13 11.51 16.22
C ARG A 275 -10.47 12.21 17.54
N LEU A 276 -9.49 12.41 18.43
CA LEU A 276 -9.69 13.16 19.68
C LEU A 276 -10.03 14.63 19.42
N GLY A 277 -9.34 15.25 18.46
CA GLY A 277 -9.50 16.66 18.15
C GLY A 277 -10.72 17.02 17.28
N GLY A 278 -11.41 16.01 16.75
CA GLY A 278 -12.57 16.16 15.89
C GLY A 278 -12.26 16.78 14.52
N ARG A 279 -13.29 17.41 13.92
CA ARG A 279 -13.27 17.86 12.53
C ARG A 279 -12.14 18.84 12.19
N GLU A 280 -11.76 19.73 13.11
CA GLU A 280 -10.72 20.74 12.86
C GLU A 280 -9.30 20.25 13.23
N ALA A 281 -9.14 19.00 13.65
CA ALA A 281 -7.85 18.49 14.13
C ALA A 281 -6.78 18.47 13.03
N TYR A 282 -7.15 18.09 11.81
CA TYR A 282 -6.20 18.04 10.69
C TYR A 282 -5.73 19.45 10.31
N HIS A 283 -6.64 20.43 10.30
CA HIS A 283 -6.28 21.84 10.12
C HIS A 283 -5.23 22.29 11.15
N ARG A 284 -5.50 22.06 12.45
CA ARG A 284 -4.55 22.39 13.52
C ARG A 284 -3.20 21.67 13.39
N LEU A 285 -3.21 20.41 12.95
CA LEU A 285 -1.99 19.62 12.73
C LEU A 285 -1.08 20.27 11.68
N VAL A 286 -1.65 20.84 10.61
CA VAL A 286 -0.89 21.39 9.47
C VAL A 286 -0.69 22.90 9.53
N ALA A 287 -1.45 23.63 10.35
CA ALA A 287 -1.44 25.10 10.42
C ALA A 287 -0.16 25.70 11.05
N THR A 288 0.60 24.94 11.84
CA THR A 288 1.79 25.44 12.55
C THR A 288 3.08 24.77 12.06
N PRO A 289 3.51 25.02 10.81
CA PRO A 289 4.77 24.47 10.31
C PRO A 289 5.95 24.95 11.18
N GLY A 290 6.96 24.09 11.33
CA GLY A 290 8.15 24.38 12.13
C GLY A 290 8.00 24.14 13.65
N THR A 291 6.79 23.94 14.17
CA THR A 291 6.60 23.51 15.56
C THR A 291 6.95 22.03 15.74
N PRO A 292 7.43 21.61 16.93
CA PRO A 292 7.76 20.21 17.21
C PRO A 292 6.54 19.31 17.00
N ILE A 293 6.76 18.10 16.45
CA ILE A 293 5.66 17.19 16.10
C ILE A 293 4.81 16.81 17.32
N ALA A 294 5.42 16.64 18.50
CA ALA A 294 4.72 16.38 19.74
C ALA A 294 3.66 17.47 20.05
N ASP A 295 4.06 18.74 19.91
CA ASP A 295 3.20 19.89 20.20
C ASP A 295 2.09 20.02 19.16
N ARG A 296 2.39 19.72 17.89
CA ARG A 296 1.39 19.69 16.81
C ARG A 296 0.33 18.61 17.04
N LEU A 297 0.74 17.43 17.48
CA LEU A 297 -0.19 16.34 17.81
C LEU A 297 -1.05 16.70 19.03
N ALA A 298 -0.46 17.33 20.04
CA ALA A 298 -1.20 17.81 21.20
C ALA A 298 -2.23 18.88 20.82
N ALA A 299 -1.83 19.87 20.02
CA ALA A 299 -2.71 20.91 19.49
C ALA A 299 -3.82 20.34 18.61
N ALA A 300 -3.49 19.37 17.75
CA ALA A 300 -4.47 18.66 16.93
C ALA A 300 -5.49 17.93 17.81
N ALA A 301 -5.04 17.20 18.83
CA ALA A 301 -5.91 16.41 19.71
C ALA A 301 -6.69 17.24 20.74
N GLY A 302 -6.23 18.45 21.09
CA GLY A 302 -6.80 19.25 22.18
C GLY A 302 -6.46 18.73 23.58
N VAL A 303 -5.48 17.83 23.69
CA VAL A 303 -5.01 17.23 24.95
C VAL A 303 -3.48 17.10 24.94
N SER A 304 -2.88 16.76 26.08
CA SER A 304 -1.42 16.57 26.13
C SER A 304 -0.94 15.44 25.22
N VAL A 305 0.30 15.55 24.70
CA VAL A 305 0.89 14.48 23.88
C VAL A 305 0.97 13.14 24.62
N ASP A 306 1.17 13.15 25.95
CA ASP A 306 1.16 11.92 26.75
C ASP A 306 -0.20 11.25 26.77
N SER A 307 -1.28 12.03 26.83
CA SER A 307 -2.63 11.49 26.76
C SER A 307 -2.87 10.83 25.39
N VAL A 308 -2.40 11.44 24.30
CA VAL A 308 -2.47 10.86 22.95
C VAL A 308 -1.67 9.56 22.87
N VAL A 309 -0.43 9.55 23.35
CA VAL A 309 0.46 8.37 23.31
C VAL A 309 -0.07 7.26 24.21
N ALA A 310 -0.60 7.58 25.39
CA ALA A 310 -1.22 6.61 26.29
C ALA A 310 -2.45 5.94 25.68
N LEU A 311 -3.33 6.72 25.03
CA LEU A 311 -4.50 6.19 24.33
C LEU A 311 -4.09 5.37 23.11
N TRP A 312 -3.13 5.85 22.32
CA TRP A 312 -2.58 5.08 21.21
C TRP A 312 -2.05 3.73 21.68
N ARG A 313 -1.24 3.70 22.75
CA ARG A 313 -0.68 2.47 23.29
C ARG A 313 -1.79 1.52 23.76
N SER A 314 -2.81 2.01 24.47
CA SER A 314 -3.90 1.15 24.94
C SER A 314 -4.69 0.54 23.77
N GLU A 315 -4.91 1.30 22.69
CA GLU A 315 -5.54 0.78 21.47
C GLU A 315 -4.69 -0.27 20.75
N ILE A 316 -3.37 -0.10 20.71
CA ILE A 316 -2.48 -1.10 20.12
C ILE A 316 -2.48 -2.39 20.95
N LEU A 317 -2.43 -2.28 22.27
CA LEU A 317 -2.41 -3.45 23.16
C LEU A 317 -3.72 -4.23 23.16
N THR A 318 -4.85 -3.54 23.01
CA THR A 318 -6.17 -4.18 22.87
C THR A 318 -6.35 -4.86 21.52
N ALA A 319 -5.64 -4.41 20.47
CA ALA A 319 -5.63 -5.02 19.14
C ALA A 319 -4.67 -6.22 19.00
N ARG A 320 -4.29 -6.86 20.11
CA ARG A 320 -3.44 -8.05 20.10
C ARG A 320 -4.00 -9.10 19.12
N PRO A 321 -3.20 -9.59 18.15
CA PRO A 321 -3.63 -10.63 17.25
C PRO A 321 -4.09 -11.87 18.03
N ALA A 322 -5.19 -12.49 17.59
CA ALA A 322 -5.58 -13.79 18.12
C ALA A 322 -4.42 -14.77 17.88
N PRO A 323 -4.01 -15.55 18.91
CA PRO A 323 -2.96 -16.54 18.71
C PRO A 323 -3.39 -17.52 17.62
N VAL A 324 -2.53 -17.73 16.64
CA VAL A 324 -2.73 -18.78 15.64
C VAL A 324 -2.60 -20.11 16.39
N THR A 325 -3.74 -20.71 16.71
CA THR A 325 -3.78 -22.06 17.25
C THR A 325 -3.48 -23.01 16.10
N VAL A 326 -2.26 -23.56 16.10
CA VAL A 326 -1.96 -24.65 15.18
C VAL A 326 -2.80 -25.84 15.63
N PRO A 327 -3.63 -26.43 14.75
CA PRO A 327 -4.35 -27.64 15.11
C PRO A 327 -3.34 -28.70 15.60
N PRO A 328 -3.68 -29.54 16.57
CA PRO A 328 -2.76 -30.55 17.08
C PRO A 328 -2.26 -31.52 15.99
N TRP A 329 -2.97 -31.62 14.86
CA TRP A 329 -2.56 -32.39 13.68
C TRP A 329 -1.63 -31.62 12.71
N GLY A 330 -1.47 -30.31 12.84
CA GLY A 330 -0.65 -29.47 11.96
C GLY A 330 0.82 -29.91 11.85
N PRO A 331 1.50 -30.24 12.98
CA PRO A 331 2.85 -30.80 12.93
C PRO A 331 2.92 -32.13 12.17
N TRP A 332 1.90 -33.00 12.34
CA TRP A 332 1.82 -34.29 11.64
C TRP A 332 1.59 -34.12 10.14
N ALA A 333 0.76 -33.17 9.73
CA ALA A 333 0.57 -32.84 8.33
C ALA A 333 1.86 -32.29 7.70
N ALA A 334 2.59 -31.42 8.41
CA ALA A 334 3.87 -30.90 7.94
C ALA A 334 4.89 -32.04 7.75
N LEU A 335 5.06 -32.91 8.75
CA LEU A 335 5.94 -34.08 8.68
C LEU A 335 5.54 -35.04 7.56
N GLY A 336 4.24 -35.28 7.38
CA GLY A 336 3.71 -36.11 6.29
C GLY A 336 4.09 -35.55 4.92
N TRP A 337 3.91 -34.25 4.70
CA TRP A 337 4.33 -33.60 3.46
C TRP A 337 5.85 -33.59 3.28
N THR A 338 6.64 -33.34 4.34
CA THR A 338 8.11 -33.44 4.26
C THR A 338 8.55 -34.84 3.85
N ALA A 339 7.93 -35.89 4.39
CA ALA A 339 8.23 -37.27 4.01
C ALA A 339 7.85 -37.56 2.54
N VAL A 340 6.70 -37.09 2.08
CA VAL A 340 6.28 -37.21 0.67
C VAL A 340 7.28 -36.50 -0.26
N PHE A 341 7.67 -35.26 0.04
CA PHE A 341 8.63 -34.52 -0.77
C PHE A 341 10.03 -35.17 -0.73
N ALA A 342 10.47 -35.68 0.41
CA ALA A 342 11.73 -36.42 0.51
C ALA A 342 11.72 -37.69 -0.35
N VAL A 343 10.62 -38.46 -0.32
CA VAL A 343 10.46 -39.66 -1.17
C VAL A 343 10.42 -39.28 -2.65
N CYS A 344 9.70 -38.23 -3.04
CA CYS A 344 9.67 -37.74 -4.41
C CYS A 344 11.06 -37.27 -4.89
N ALA A 345 11.83 -36.59 -4.04
CA ALA A 345 13.20 -36.18 -4.34
C ALA A 345 14.15 -37.38 -4.50
N LEU A 346 14.01 -38.42 -3.66
CA LEU A 346 14.77 -39.66 -3.77
C LEU A 346 14.36 -40.51 -4.99
N ARG A 347 13.12 -40.39 -5.46
CA ARG A 347 12.66 -41.07 -6.69
C ARG A 347 13.06 -40.32 -7.96
N SER A 348 13.16 -39.00 -7.93
CA SER A 348 13.56 -38.19 -9.09
C SER A 348 15.06 -38.26 -9.38
N SER A 349 15.90 -38.57 -8.38
CA SER A 349 17.34 -38.77 -8.56
C SER A 349 17.68 -40.03 -9.38
N ARG A 350 16.77 -41.01 -9.46
CA ARG A 350 16.94 -42.19 -10.33
C ARG A 350 16.89 -41.88 -11.84
N TRP A 351 16.37 -40.72 -12.23
CA TRP A 351 16.30 -40.30 -13.64
C TRP A 351 17.44 -39.36 -14.07
N ARG A 352 18.39 -39.05 -13.17
CA ARG A 352 19.54 -38.16 -13.46
C ARG A 352 20.89 -38.88 -13.46
N VAL A 353 20.89 -40.21 -13.36
CA VAL A 353 22.08 -41.05 -13.54
C VAL A 353 21.84 -41.92 -14.77
N SER A 354 21.84 -41.31 -15.95
CA SER A 354 21.85 -41.98 -17.25
C SER A 354 22.54 -41.07 -18.27
#